data_AF-A0A7C5GIW4-F1
#
_entry.id   AF-A0A7C5GIW4-F1
#
_cell.length_a   1.000
_cell.length_b   1.000
_cell.length_c   1.000
_cell.angle_alpha   90.00
_cell.angle_beta   90.00
_cell.angle_gamma   90.00
#
_symmetry.space_group_name_H-M   'P 1'
#
loop_
_entity.id
_entity.type
_entity.pdbx_description
1 polymer ?
#
loop_
_entity_poly.entity_id
_entity_poly.type
_entity_poly.pdbx_seq_one_letter_code
_entity_poly.pdbx_strand_id
1 'polypeptide(L)'
;NRNLEINISVIPLKDLKGNYKINVSLAESHIVDSQMLSDGSTSEDYEFENALRDMITPWDGQSLGTDLKENNIIFKTYSYTLPQDENLWKPENMKVISFVTGGEESDLRPVINASESNIIN
;
A
#
# COMPACT_ATOMS: atom_id res chain seq x y z
N ASN A 1 -5.06 -11.66 18.88
CA ASN A 1 -4.32 -11.22 17.68
C ASN A 1 -5.15 -10.21 16.92
N ARG A 2 -4.53 -9.08 16.55
CA ARG A 2 -5.15 -8.07 15.69
C ARG A 2 -4.99 -8.53 14.24
N ASN A 3 -5.95 -9.30 13.73
CA ASN A 3 -5.90 -9.79 12.36
C ASN A 3 -6.57 -8.77 11.45
N LEU A 4 -5.82 -8.31 10.47
CA LEU A 4 -6.31 -7.46 9.38
C LEU A 4 -6.51 -8.35 8.15
N GLU A 5 -7.76 -8.42 7.68
CA GLU A 5 -8.11 -9.03 6.40
C GLU A 5 -8.26 -7.93 5.34
N ILE A 6 -7.60 -8.10 4.20
CA ILE A 6 -7.59 -7.13 3.11
C ILE A 6 -8.11 -7.80 1.86
N ASN A 7 -9.23 -7.27 1.34
CA ASN A 7 -9.88 -7.76 0.14
C ASN A 7 -9.78 -6.69 -0.96
N ILE A 8 -9.09 -7.02 -2.05
CA ILE A 8 -8.88 -6.12 -3.18
C ILE A 8 -9.54 -6.72 -4.42
N SER A 9 -10.33 -5.89 -5.10
CA SER A 9 -10.90 -6.22 -6.41
C SER A 9 -10.30 -5.29 -7.46
N VAL A 10 -9.67 -5.86 -8.49
CA VAL A 10 -9.13 -5.11 -9.62
C VAL A 10 -9.98 -5.39 -10.85
N ILE A 11 -10.44 -4.33 -11.52
CA ILE A 11 -11.29 -4.42 -12.72
C ILE A 11 -10.61 -3.63 -13.85
N PRO A 12 -10.03 -4.30 -14.86
CA PRO A 12 -9.56 -3.63 -16.07
C PRO A 12 -10.73 -3.02 -16.84
N LEU A 13 -10.67 -1.72 -17.12
CA LEU A 13 -11.71 -0.99 -17.86
C LEU A 13 -11.53 -1.05 -19.39
N LYS A 14 -10.47 -1.75 -19.84
CA LYS A 14 -10.17 -2.07 -21.24
C LYS A 14 -9.21 -3.25 -21.26
N ASP A 15 -9.02 -3.86 -22.43
CA ASP A 15 -7.92 -4.81 -22.64
C ASP A 15 -6.56 -4.11 -22.42
N LEU A 16 -5.73 -4.73 -21.59
CA LEU A 16 -4.45 -4.22 -21.12
C LEU A 16 -3.36 -5.25 -21.41
N LYS A 17 -2.48 -4.97 -22.37
CA LYS A 17 -1.39 -5.90 -22.75
C LYS A 17 -0.16 -5.76 -21.85
N GLY A 18 0.57 -6.86 -21.69
CA GLY A 18 1.83 -6.91 -20.96
C GLY A 18 1.72 -7.51 -19.57
N ASN A 19 2.65 -7.17 -18.68
CA ASN A 19 2.77 -7.79 -17.36
C ASN A 19 2.35 -6.82 -16.26
N TYR A 20 1.53 -7.28 -15.33
CA TYR A 20 1.00 -6.46 -14.25
C TYR A 20 1.32 -7.07 -12.88
N LYS A 21 1.64 -6.20 -11.94
CA LYS A 21 1.90 -6.52 -10.54
C LYS A 21 1.02 -5.68 -9.64
N ILE A 22 0.73 -6.20 -8.46
CA ILE A 22 0.06 -5.48 -7.39
C ILE A 22 1.01 -5.34 -6.20
N ASN A 23 1.02 -4.15 -5.62
CA ASN A 23 1.70 -3.84 -4.38
C ASN A 23 0.66 -3.48 -3.34
N VAL A 24 0.83 -3.98 -2.12
CA VAL A 24 -0.03 -3.68 -0.98
C VAL A 24 0.86 -3.36 0.21
N SER A 25 0.64 -2.21 0.83
CA SER A 25 1.42 -1.71 1.95
C SER A 25 0.54 -1.13 3.05
N LEU A 26 1.10 -1.04 4.24
CA LEU A 26 0.52 -0.35 5.39
C LEU A 26 1.24 0.98 5.58
N ALA A 27 0.47 2.04 5.81
CA ALA A 27 0.99 3.34 6.19
C ALA A 27 0.28 3.85 7.44
N GLU A 28 0.94 4.72 8.20
CA GLU A 28 0.39 5.35 9.40
C GLU A 28 0.62 6.87 9.36
N SER A 29 -0.39 7.62 9.78
CA SER A 29 -0.34 9.08 9.94
C SER A 29 -0.35 9.49 11.41
N HIS A 30 -0.24 10.79 11.70
CA HIS A 30 -0.31 11.35 13.05
C HIS A 30 0.75 10.78 14.03
N ILE A 31 1.94 10.47 13.51
CA ILE A 31 3.07 10.03 14.34
C ILE A 31 3.83 11.28 14.74
N VAL A 32 3.90 11.56 16.03
CA VAL A 32 4.61 12.72 16.56
C VAL A 32 5.97 12.27 17.10
N ASP A 33 7.05 12.80 16.52
CA ASP A 33 8.42 12.52 16.95
C ASP A 33 9.36 13.70 16.60
N SER A 34 10.56 13.69 17.18
CA SER A 34 11.60 14.68 16.89
C SER A 34 12.17 14.49 15.47
N GLN A 35 12.34 15.58 14.74
CA GLN A 35 12.89 15.58 13.37
C GLN A 35 13.80 16.80 13.14
N MET A 36 14.97 16.54 12.57
CA MET A 36 15.85 17.61 12.07
C MET A 36 15.31 18.15 10.73
N LEU A 37 15.13 19.46 10.66
CA LEU A 37 14.65 20.18 9.49
C LEU A 37 15.80 20.50 8.53
N SER A 38 15.45 20.93 7.31
CA SER A 38 16.43 21.22 6.24
C SER A 38 17.38 22.38 6.54
N ASP A 39 17.02 23.25 7.49
CA ASP A 39 17.86 24.36 7.98
C ASP A 39 18.78 23.96 9.15
N GLY A 40 18.74 22.69 9.58
CA GLY A 40 19.52 22.16 10.68
C GLY A 40 18.91 22.38 12.07
N SER A 41 17.74 23.03 12.17
CA SER A 41 16.98 23.09 13.42
C SER A 41 16.28 21.75 13.71
N THR A 42 15.84 21.53 14.95
CA THR A 42 15.06 20.35 15.35
C THR A 42 13.65 20.77 15.75
N SER A 43 12.64 20.10 15.20
CA SER A 43 11.26 20.16 15.68
C SER A 43 11.05 18.93 16.55
N GLU A 44 10.74 19.13 17.84
CA GLU A 44 10.54 18.04 18.81
C GLU A 44 9.18 17.33 18.64
N ASP A 45 8.26 17.97 17.92
CA ASP A 45 6.85 17.59 17.76
C ASP A 45 6.45 17.49 16.28
N TYR A 46 7.38 17.05 15.43
CA TYR A 46 7.08 16.89 14.00
C TYR A 46 6.06 15.77 13.80
N GLU A 47 5.00 16.08 13.06
CA GLU A 47 3.93 15.14 12.75
C GLU A 47 4.17 14.49 11.37
N PHE A 48 4.47 13.20 11.35
CA PHE A 48 4.64 12.42 10.13
C PHE A 48 3.29 11.96 9.57
N GLU A 49 3.11 12.16 8.27
CA GLU A 49 1.97 11.72 7.48
C GLU A 49 2.36 10.57 6.54
N ASN A 50 1.49 9.57 6.40
CA ASN A 50 1.65 8.45 5.46
C ASN A 50 2.98 7.69 5.60
N ALA A 51 3.53 7.57 6.81
CA ALA A 51 4.77 6.86 7.04
C ALA A 51 4.57 5.37 6.71
N LEU A 52 5.35 4.86 5.75
CA LEU A 52 5.33 3.45 5.37
C LEU A 52 5.72 2.59 6.58
N ARG A 53 4.85 1.64 6.94
CA ARG A 53 5.05 0.71 8.05
C ARG A 53 5.54 -0.63 7.61
N ASP A 54 4.85 -1.23 6.64
CA ASP A 54 5.24 -2.53 6.10
C ASP A 54 4.68 -2.76 4.70
N MET A 55 5.28 -3.71 4.01
CA MET A 55 4.85 -4.23 2.72
C MET A 55 4.18 -5.60 2.93
N ILE A 56 2.91 -5.71 2.56
CA ILE A 56 2.15 -6.96 2.63
C ILE A 56 2.52 -7.89 1.47
N THR A 57 2.76 -7.31 0.30
CA THR A 57 3.37 -7.99 -0.86
C THR A 57 4.89 -7.79 -0.85
N PRO A 58 5.67 -8.53 -1.65
CA PRO A 58 7.07 -8.17 -1.92
C PRO A 58 7.21 -6.71 -2.36
N TRP A 59 8.34 -6.07 -2.02
CA TRP A 59 8.60 -4.66 -2.35
C TRP A 59 8.62 -4.37 -3.85
N ASP A 60 8.93 -5.38 -4.68
CA ASP A 60 8.95 -5.30 -6.14
C ASP A 60 7.61 -5.71 -6.78
N GLY A 61 6.59 -5.98 -5.96
CA GLY A 61 5.23 -6.34 -6.34
C GLY A 61 5.00 -7.82 -6.60
N GLN A 62 3.80 -8.29 -6.27
CA GLN A 62 3.32 -9.63 -6.57
C GLN A 62 2.66 -9.67 -7.96
N SER A 63 2.78 -10.78 -8.70
CA SER A 63 2.09 -10.93 -9.99
C SER A 63 0.56 -10.78 -9.85
N LEU A 64 0.00 -9.86 -10.63
CA LEU A 64 -1.45 -9.68 -10.80
C LEU A 64 -1.94 -10.48 -12.01
N GLY A 65 -1.13 -10.57 -13.06
CA GLY A 65 -1.41 -11.34 -14.26
C GLY A 65 -0.73 -10.73 -15.49
N THR A 66 -1.06 -11.28 -16.66
CA THR A 66 -0.61 -10.78 -17.96
C THR A 66 -1.81 -10.58 -18.87
N ASP A 67 -1.70 -9.64 -19.80
CA ASP A 67 -2.72 -9.37 -20.83
C ASP A 67 -4.16 -9.31 -20.26
N LEU A 68 -4.35 -8.46 -19.24
CA LEU A 68 -5.60 -8.36 -18.49
C LEU A 68 -6.76 -7.99 -19.43
N LYS A 69 -7.88 -8.69 -19.26
CA LYS A 69 -9.06 -8.51 -20.10
C LYS A 69 -10.06 -7.54 -19.49
N GLU A 70 -10.67 -6.74 -20.35
CA GLU A 70 -11.73 -5.83 -19.96
C GLU A 70 -12.81 -6.56 -19.16
N ASN A 71 -13.26 -5.94 -18.06
CA ASN A 71 -14.31 -6.44 -17.16
C ASN A 71 -14.02 -7.77 -16.46
N ASN A 72 -12.82 -8.36 -16.63
CA ASN A 72 -12.43 -9.54 -15.86
C ASN A 72 -11.95 -9.13 -14.46
N ILE A 73 -12.74 -9.46 -13.45
CA ILE A 73 -12.46 -9.08 -12.06
C ILE A 73 -11.40 -10.01 -11.46
N ILE A 74 -10.34 -9.42 -10.92
CA ILE A 74 -9.27 -10.13 -10.22
C ILE A 74 -9.41 -9.87 -8.73
N PHE A 75 -9.64 -10.93 -7.96
CA PHE A 75 -9.71 -10.86 -6.50
C PHE A 75 -8.38 -11.23 -5.87
N LYS A 76 -7.94 -10.44 -4.89
CA LYS A 76 -6.79 -10.72 -4.03
C LYS A 76 -7.19 -10.56 -2.57
N THR A 77 -6.87 -11.56 -1.76
CA THR A 77 -7.08 -11.53 -0.31
C THR A 77 -5.75 -11.70 0.39
N TYR A 78 -5.50 -10.85 1.39
CA TYR A 78 -4.33 -10.91 2.24
C TYR A 78 -4.76 -10.92 3.70
N SER A 79 -3.96 -11.56 4.54
CA SER A 79 -4.10 -11.49 5.99
C SER A 79 -2.79 -11.01 6.58
N TYR A 80 -2.87 -10.08 7.51
CA TYR A 80 -1.73 -9.52 8.22
C TYR A 80 -2.03 -9.43 9.70
N THR A 81 -1.08 -9.79 10.55
CA THR A 81 -1.23 -9.62 12.00
C THR A 81 -0.56 -8.32 12.41
N LEU A 82 -1.35 -7.32 12.79
CA LEU A 82 -0.81 -6.07 13.31
C LEU A 82 -0.05 -6.33 14.63
N PRO A 83 1.09 -5.64 14.85
CA PRO A 83 1.79 -5.70 16.13
C PRO A 83 0.87 -5.40 17.31
N GLN A 84 1.09 -6.09 18.44
CA GLN A 84 0.29 -5.89 19.65
C GLN A 84 0.70 -4.65 20.46
N ASP A 85 1.82 -4.01 20.13
CA ASP A 85 2.28 -2.82 20.83
C ASP A 85 1.51 -1.58 20.34
N GLU A 86 0.46 -1.22 21.08
CA GLU A 86 -0.37 -0.05 20.80
C GLU A 86 0.37 1.29 20.97
N ASN A 87 1.55 1.29 21.62
CA ASN A 87 2.37 2.49 21.71
C ASN A 87 3.16 2.75 20.43
N LEU A 88 3.35 1.73 19.60
CA LEU A 88 4.10 1.84 18.35
C LEU A 88 3.18 2.06 17.16
N TRP A 89 2.12 1.27 17.01
CA TRP A 89 1.23 1.32 15.85
C TRP A 89 -0.21 1.55 16.32
N LYS A 90 -0.83 2.62 15.83
CA LYS A 90 -2.21 3.02 16.14
C LYS A 90 -3.13 2.80 14.94
N PRO A 91 -3.89 1.69 14.87
CA PRO A 91 -4.65 1.35 13.68
C PRO A 91 -5.73 2.34 13.27
N GLU A 92 -6.25 3.13 14.20
CA GLU A 92 -7.12 4.26 13.90
C GLU A 92 -6.45 5.31 12.97
N ASN A 93 -5.12 5.35 12.95
CA ASN A 93 -4.32 6.21 12.08
C ASN A 93 -3.69 5.44 10.90
N MET A 94 -3.98 4.14 10.78
CA MET A 94 -3.40 3.31 9.74
C MET A 94 -4.32 3.18 8.54
N LYS A 95 -3.68 3.00 7.38
CA LYS A 95 -4.35 2.67 6.14
C LYS A 95 -3.59 1.65 5.33
N VAL A 96 -4.36 0.95 4.50
CA VAL A 96 -3.85 0.08 3.44
C VAL A 96 -3.74 0.92 2.18
N ILE A 97 -2.56 0.90 1.56
CA ILE A 97 -2.32 1.49 0.25
C ILE A 97 -2.08 0.34 -0.71
N SER A 98 -2.77 0.35 -1.84
CA SER A 98 -2.57 -0.63 -2.91
C SER A 98 -2.37 0.08 -4.24
N PHE A 99 -1.48 -0.46 -5.07
CA PHE A 99 -1.26 0.08 -6.39
C PHE A 99 -0.86 -1.00 -7.39
N VAL A 100 -1.30 -0.81 -8.63
CA VAL A 100 -0.99 -1.70 -9.75
C VAL A 100 0.11 -1.06 -10.57
N THR A 101 1.16 -1.84 -10.85
CA THR A 101 2.23 -1.46 -11.77
C THR A 101 2.23 -2.39 -12.97
N GLY A 102 2.67 -1.89 -14.13
CA GLY A 102 2.83 -2.74 -15.31
C GLY A 102 2.55 -2.06 -16.63
N GLY A 103 2.65 -2.84 -17.69
CA GLY A 103 2.49 -2.40 -19.07
C GLY A 103 3.19 -3.33 -20.04
N GLU A 104 3.19 -2.95 -21.32
CA GLU A 104 3.82 -3.72 -22.40
C GLU A 104 5.36 -3.72 -22.30
N GLU A 105 5.95 -2.61 -21.84
CA GLU A 105 7.39 -2.48 -21.65
C GLU A 105 7.81 -2.92 -20.24
N SER A 106 8.69 -3.92 -20.15
CA SER A 106 9.10 -4.55 -18.88
C SER A 106 9.84 -3.63 -17.92
N ASP A 107 10.47 -2.58 -18.44
CA ASP A 107 11.49 -1.83 -17.70
C ASP A 107 10.93 -0.57 -17.02
N LEU A 108 9.83 -0.02 -17.54
CA LEU A 108 9.25 1.23 -17.02
C LEU A 108 8.31 1.04 -15.82
N ARG A 109 7.72 -0.16 -15.66
CA ARG A 109 6.74 -0.57 -14.62
C ARG A 109 5.95 0.61 -13.99
N PRO A 110 5.25 1.44 -14.80
CA PRO A 110 4.57 2.61 -14.27
C PRO A 110 3.44 2.20 -13.32
N VAL A 111 3.15 3.04 -12.33
CA VAL A 111 1.91 2.93 -11.54
C VAL A 111 0.74 3.34 -12.45
N ILE A 112 -0.19 2.43 -12.70
CA ILE A 112 -1.34 2.69 -13.58
C ILE A 112 -2.62 2.98 -12.82
N ASN A 113 -2.71 2.55 -11.56
CA ASN A 113 -3.83 2.82 -10.67
C ASN A 113 -3.41 2.59 -9.21
N ALA A 114 -4.06 3.29 -8.29
CA ALA A 114 -3.84 3.15 -6.85
C ALA A 114 -5.16 3.34 -6.09
N SER A 115 -5.23 2.76 -4.90
CA SER A 115 -6.36 2.88 -3.98
C SER A 115 -5.83 2.85 -2.55
N GLU A 116 -6.44 3.64 -1.68
CA GLU A 116 -6.20 3.62 -0.24
C GLU A 116 -7.50 3.39 0.53
N SER A 117 -7.38 2.79 1.70
CA SER A 117 -8.50 2.58 2.63
C SER A 117 -8.01 2.57 4.07
N ASN A 118 -8.70 3.28 4.95
CA ASN A 118 -8.41 3.29 6.38
C ASN A 118 -8.71 1.93 7.00
N ILE A 119 -7.91 1.52 7.98
CA ILE A 119 -8.23 0.33 8.78
C ILE A 119 -9.45 0.65 9.65
N ILE A 120 -10.46 -0.23 9.60
CA ILE A 120 -11.64 -0.14 10.45
C ILE A 120 -11.44 -1.13 11.60
N ASN A 121 -11.45 -0.62 12.83
CA ASN A 121 -11.40 -1.42 14.06
C ASN A 121 -12.80 -1.90 14.48
#